data_AF-A0A8B7E6T3-F1
#
_entry.id   AF-A0A8B7E6T3-F1
#
_cell.length_a   1.000
_cell.length_b   1.000
_cell.length_c   1.000
_cell.angle_alpha   90.00
_cell.angle_beta   90.00
_cell.angle_gamma   90.00
#
_symmetry.space_group_name_H-M   'P 1'
#
loop_
_entity.id
_entity.type
_entity.pdbx_description
1 polymer ?
#
loop_
_entity_poly.entity_id
_entity_poly.type
_entity_poly.pdbx_seq_one_letter_code
_entity_poly.pdbx_strand_id
1 'polypeptide(L)'
;MGFIFCRYVTELLGEEKYVSCSVVLRALCHLSRVMESSDDDPAYVVKFKSMFRIDLEIRKENANIAHLKIATALDPRFKDLKCISRVERGEVWVSITNLLKEQRVIADEPVEAATSKPSKRKFALLVASSESDSEQEEDSIENGVRRYKAESTISTEACPLQWWS
;
A
#
# COMPACT_ATOMS: atom_id res chain seq x y z
N MET A 1 -10.24 16.48 24.53
CA MET A 1 -10.55 16.02 23.14
C MET A 1 -9.39 15.26 22.47
N GLY A 2 -8.13 15.35 22.91
CA GLY A 2 -6.99 14.66 22.26
C GLY A 2 -6.90 13.13 22.42
N PHE A 3 -7.54 12.54 23.44
CA PHE A 3 -7.41 11.10 23.72
C PHE A 3 -8.13 10.17 22.71
N ILE A 4 -9.16 10.65 22.03
CA ILE A 4 -9.98 9.81 21.12
C ILE A 4 -9.26 9.58 19.78
N PHE A 5 -8.45 10.53 19.32
CA PHE A 5 -7.78 10.45 18.01
C PHE A 5 -6.60 9.50 17.99
N CYS A 6 -5.79 9.50 19.06
CA CYS A 6 -4.73 8.51 19.21
C CYS A 6 -5.30 7.10 19.37
N ARG A 7 -6.49 6.96 19.99
CA ARG A 7 -7.15 5.66 20.17
C ARG A 7 -7.39 4.96 18.82
N TYR A 8 -7.91 5.68 17.84
CA TYR A 8 -8.12 5.13 16.49
C TYR A 8 -6.82 4.58 15.87
N VAL A 9 -5.72 5.32 16.00
CA VAL A 9 -4.41 4.88 15.48
C VAL A 9 -3.87 3.69 16.24
N THR A 10 -3.99 3.67 17.57
CA THR A 10 -3.53 2.55 18.39
C THR A 10 -4.37 1.30 18.21
N GLU A 11 -5.69 1.44 17.97
CA GLU A 11 -6.56 0.33 17.59
C GLU A 11 -6.11 -0.20 16.22
N LEU A 12 -6.00 0.67 15.20
CA LEU A 12 -5.62 0.29 13.84
C LEU A 12 -4.24 -0.37 13.74
N LEU A 13 -3.24 0.12 14.49
CA LEU A 13 -1.87 -0.42 14.49
C LEU A 13 -1.68 -1.56 15.51
N GLY A 14 -2.60 -1.71 16.47
CA GLY A 14 -2.51 -2.67 17.57
C GLY A 14 -3.33 -3.94 17.36
N GLU A 15 -4.02 -4.09 16.23
CA GLU A 15 -4.80 -5.29 15.93
C GLU A 15 -3.90 -6.53 15.82
N GLU A 16 -4.12 -7.52 16.69
CA GLU A 16 -3.33 -8.76 16.74
C GLU A 16 -3.40 -9.62 15.47
N LYS A 17 -4.45 -9.46 14.66
CA LYS A 17 -4.71 -10.31 13.49
C LYS A 17 -4.08 -9.78 12.20
N TYR A 18 -4.03 -8.46 11.99
CA TYR A 18 -3.64 -7.88 10.70
C TYR A 18 -2.97 -6.49 10.81
N VAL A 19 -1.84 -6.38 11.53
CA VAL A 19 -1.00 -5.18 11.39
C VAL A 19 -0.34 -5.22 10.01
N SER A 20 -0.80 -4.34 9.11
CA SER A 20 -0.28 -4.23 7.75
C SER A 20 0.50 -2.93 7.58
N CYS A 21 1.63 -2.95 6.87
CA CYS A 21 2.38 -1.73 6.58
C CYS A 21 1.55 -0.69 5.80
N SER A 22 0.48 -1.12 5.12
CA SER A 22 -0.45 -0.27 4.38
C SER A 22 -1.27 0.70 5.23
N VAL A 23 -1.48 0.42 6.53
CA VAL A 23 -2.23 1.34 7.42
C VAL A 23 -1.36 2.47 7.97
N VAL A 24 -0.04 2.29 7.98
CA VAL A 24 0.91 3.20 8.66
C VAL A 24 0.89 4.59 8.01
N LEU A 25 0.94 4.68 6.68
CA LEU A 25 0.92 5.97 6.00
C LEU A 25 -0.35 6.76 6.34
N ARG A 26 -1.51 6.08 6.33
CA ARG A 26 -2.78 6.70 6.67
C ARG A 26 -2.78 7.17 8.12
N ALA A 27 -2.25 6.38 9.05
CA ALA A 27 -2.13 6.76 10.45
C ALA A 27 -1.26 8.02 10.62
N LEU A 28 -0.11 8.08 9.95
CA LEU A 28 0.76 9.26 9.94
C LEU A 28 0.03 10.50 9.40
N CYS A 29 -0.61 10.40 8.23
CA CYS A 29 -1.36 11.52 7.66
C CYS A 29 -2.54 11.96 8.54
N HIS A 30 -3.23 11.01 9.19
CA HIS A 30 -4.31 11.31 10.12
C HIS A 30 -3.79 12.08 11.34
N LEU A 31 -2.69 11.63 11.94
CA LEU A 31 -2.05 12.31 13.07
C LEU A 31 -1.59 13.72 12.68
N SER A 32 -0.93 13.88 11.53
CA SER A 32 -0.51 15.20 11.04
C SER A 32 -1.69 16.17 10.94
N ARG A 33 -2.83 15.71 10.39
CA ARG A 33 -4.04 16.53 10.23
C ARG A 33 -4.69 16.88 11.57
N VAL A 34 -4.86 15.91 12.47
CA VAL A 34 -5.49 16.14 13.78
C VAL A 34 -4.65 17.08 14.65
N MET A 35 -3.33 17.07 14.45
CA MET A 35 -2.38 17.90 15.20
C MET A 35 -2.17 19.28 14.57
N GLU A 36 -2.96 19.67 13.58
CA GLU A 36 -3.03 21.07 13.14
C GLU A 36 -3.60 21.94 14.26
N SER A 37 -2.95 23.08 14.49
CA SER A 37 -3.43 24.10 15.41
C SER A 37 -4.66 24.80 14.84
N SER A 38 -5.65 25.01 15.70
CA SER A 38 -6.83 25.84 15.43
C SER A 38 -6.70 27.16 16.19
N ASP A 39 -7.31 28.23 15.69
CA ASP A 39 -7.39 29.52 16.39
C ASP A 39 -8.13 29.42 17.73
N ASP A 40 -8.97 28.39 17.90
CA ASP A 40 -9.69 28.08 19.14
C ASP A 40 -8.83 27.34 20.18
N ASP A 41 -7.62 26.90 19.80
CA ASP A 41 -6.75 26.15 20.71
C ASP A 41 -6.10 27.08 21.77
N PRO A 42 -6.15 26.71 23.05
CA PRO A 42 -5.35 27.40 24.07
C PRO A 42 -3.86 27.37 23.74
N ALA A 43 -3.11 28.39 24.16
CA ALA A 43 -1.69 28.54 23.84
C ALA A 43 -0.84 27.30 24.19
N TYR A 44 -1.17 26.59 25.28
CA TYR A 44 -0.47 25.35 25.65
C TYR A 44 -0.76 24.19 24.69
N VAL A 45 -1.97 24.11 24.11
CA VAL A 45 -2.35 23.11 23.10
C VAL A 45 -1.62 23.41 21.79
N VAL A 46 -1.57 24.67 21.37
CA VAL A 46 -0.80 25.09 20.19
C VAL A 46 0.66 24.69 20.32
N LYS A 47 1.29 24.95 21.48
CA LYS A 47 2.67 24.55 21.76
C LYS A 47 2.85 23.03 21.70
N PHE A 48 1.96 22.27 22.33
CA PHE A 48 1.99 20.81 22.30
C PHE A 48 1.87 20.26 20.87
N LYS A 49 0.85 20.70 20.12
CA LYS A 49 0.59 20.29 18.73
C LYS A 49 1.78 20.63 17.82
N SER A 50 2.39 21.80 18.00
CA SER A 50 3.58 22.21 17.27
C SER A 50 4.76 21.26 17.53
N MET A 51 5.08 21.02 18.81
CA MET A 51 6.16 20.09 19.18
C MET A 51 5.90 18.67 18.69
N PHE A 52 4.66 18.19 18.79
CA PHE A 52 4.27 16.87 18.29
C PHE A 52 4.47 16.76 16.77
N ARG A 53 4.06 17.76 15.99
CA ARG A 53 4.24 17.75 14.52
C ARG A 53 5.71 17.76 14.12
N ILE A 54 6.55 18.55 14.80
CA ILE A 54 8.00 18.56 14.55
C ILE A 54 8.57 17.17 14.77
N ASP A 55 8.24 16.56 15.90
CA ASP A 55 8.71 15.22 16.25
C ASP A 55 8.17 14.14 15.28
N LEU A 56 6.91 14.25 14.86
CA LEU A 56 6.30 13.34 13.89
C LEU A 56 7.00 13.43 12.52
N GLU A 57 7.30 14.62 12.02
CA GLU A 57 8.00 14.79 10.73
C GLU A 57 9.42 14.23 10.78
N ILE A 58 10.16 14.40 11.90
CA ILE A 58 11.47 13.75 12.08
C ILE A 58 11.35 12.22 11.99
N ARG A 59 10.34 11.63 12.65
CA ARG A 59 10.13 10.18 12.59
C ARG A 59 9.70 9.71 11.20
N LYS A 60 8.91 10.52 10.50
CA LYS A 60 8.44 10.25 9.14
C LYS A 60 9.59 10.33 8.11
N GLU A 61 10.53 11.24 8.28
CA GLU A 61 11.74 11.33 7.43
C GLU A 61 12.62 10.09 7.57
N ASN A 62 12.72 9.53 8.79
CA ASN A 62 13.43 8.28 9.04
C ASN A 62 12.65 7.02 8.61
N ALA A 63 11.37 7.16 8.24
CA ALA A 63 10.57 6.04 7.78
C ALA A 63 10.77 5.82 6.26
N ASN A 64 10.62 4.57 5.80
CA ASN A 64 10.62 4.27 4.38
C ASN A 64 9.28 4.67 3.73
N ILE A 65 9.08 5.98 3.57
CA ILE A 65 7.83 6.56 3.07
C ILE A 65 7.47 6.07 1.68
N ALA A 66 8.47 5.84 0.82
CA ALA A 66 8.24 5.27 -0.51
C ALA A 66 7.60 3.88 -0.42
N HIS A 67 8.15 3.00 0.42
CA HIS A 67 7.58 1.67 0.66
C HIS A 67 6.18 1.75 1.28
N LEU A 68 5.96 2.65 2.24
CA LEU A 68 4.64 2.83 2.85
C LEU A 68 3.60 3.31 1.83
N LYS A 69 3.96 4.21 0.92
CA LYS A 69 3.10 4.67 -0.19
C LYS A 69 2.71 3.51 -1.11
N ILE A 70 3.67 2.68 -1.51
CA ILE A 70 3.43 1.50 -2.33
C ILE A 70 2.52 0.50 -1.60
N ALA A 71 2.85 0.15 -0.34
CA ALA A 71 2.04 -0.76 0.46
C ALA A 71 0.59 -0.26 0.63
N THR A 72 0.41 1.04 0.84
CA THR A 72 -0.93 1.67 0.94
C THR A 72 -1.68 1.58 -0.37
N ALA A 73 -1.01 1.79 -1.50
CA ALA A 73 -1.62 1.72 -2.82
C ALA A 73 -2.06 0.30 -3.21
N LEU A 74 -1.33 -0.71 -2.73
CA LEU A 74 -1.63 -2.13 -2.93
C LEU A 74 -2.67 -2.66 -1.93
N ASP A 75 -3.10 -1.87 -0.95
CA ASP A 75 -4.22 -2.24 -0.09
C ASP A 75 -5.54 -1.84 -0.77
N PRO A 76 -6.43 -2.79 -1.11
CA PRO A 76 -7.69 -2.48 -1.81
C PRO A 76 -8.59 -1.51 -1.05
N ARG A 77 -8.41 -1.36 0.26
CA ARG A 77 -9.12 -0.37 1.09
C ARG A 77 -8.64 1.05 0.85
N PHE A 78 -7.37 1.23 0.47
CA PHE A 78 -6.66 2.52 0.48
C PHE A 78 -6.02 2.89 -0.86
N LYS A 79 -6.25 2.10 -1.92
CA LYS A 79 -5.70 2.33 -3.27
C LYS A 79 -6.02 3.70 -3.87
N ASP A 80 -7.06 4.39 -3.40
CA ASP A 80 -7.36 5.75 -3.85
C ASP A 80 -6.34 6.81 -3.36
N LEU A 81 -5.48 6.43 -2.41
CA LEU A 81 -4.41 7.23 -1.83
C LEU A 81 -4.89 8.61 -1.35
N LYS A 82 -6.12 8.67 -0.82
CA LYS A 82 -6.72 9.94 -0.37
C LYS A 82 -5.91 10.70 0.69
N CYS A 83 -5.01 10.01 1.41
CA CYS A 83 -4.17 10.57 2.45
C CYS A 83 -2.94 11.34 1.94
N ILE A 84 -2.62 11.28 0.63
CA ILE A 84 -1.51 12.02 0.01
C ILE A 84 -2.02 12.95 -1.11
N SER A 85 -1.17 13.89 -1.55
CA SER A 85 -1.52 14.86 -2.58
C SER A 85 -1.75 14.19 -3.94
N ARG A 86 -2.57 14.80 -4.81
CA ARG A 86 -2.87 14.22 -6.15
C ARG A 86 -1.63 14.02 -7.02
N VAL A 87 -0.62 14.89 -6.87
CA VAL A 87 0.64 14.82 -7.60
C VAL A 87 1.40 13.55 -7.21
N GLU A 88 1.59 13.34 -5.91
CA GLU A 88 2.30 12.16 -5.39
C GLU A 88 1.60 10.83 -5.74
N ARG A 89 0.27 10.82 -5.88
CA ARG A 89 -0.46 9.61 -6.29
C ARG A 89 0.01 9.10 -7.64
N GLY A 90 0.25 10.01 -8.60
CA GLY A 90 0.74 9.64 -9.92
C GLY A 90 2.10 8.95 -9.83
N GLU A 91 3.02 9.54 -9.06
CA GLU A 91 4.37 9.02 -8.84
C GLU A 91 4.33 7.61 -8.23
N VAL A 92 3.47 7.37 -7.24
CA VAL A 92 3.33 6.05 -6.61
C VAL A 92 2.91 4.97 -7.62
N TRP A 93 1.95 5.28 -8.49
CA TRP A 93 1.51 4.32 -9.52
C TRP A 93 2.58 4.06 -10.58
N VAL A 94 3.38 5.08 -10.93
CA VAL A 94 4.55 4.91 -11.79
C VAL A 94 5.59 4.01 -11.14
N SER A 95 5.91 4.24 -9.85
CA SER A 95 6.83 3.38 -9.10
C SER A 95 6.37 1.93 -9.05
N ILE A 96 5.08 1.67 -8.81
CA ILE A 96 4.50 0.32 -8.81
C ILE A 96 4.65 -0.34 -10.19
N THR A 97 4.35 0.40 -11.25
CA THR A 97 4.46 -0.11 -12.62
C THR A 97 5.90 -0.48 -12.96
N ASN A 98 6.87 0.35 -12.55
CA ASN A 98 8.29 0.08 -12.77
C ASN A 98 8.76 -1.14 -11.97
N LEU A 99 8.37 -1.26 -10.70
CA LEU A 99 8.70 -2.43 -9.88
C LEU A 99 8.18 -3.73 -10.49
N LEU A 100 6.95 -3.72 -11.02
CA LEU A 100 6.39 -4.89 -11.70
C LEU A 100 7.14 -5.22 -13.00
N LYS A 101 7.59 -4.20 -13.75
CA LYS A 101 8.42 -4.40 -14.96
C LYS A 101 9.78 -5.00 -14.61
N GLU A 102 10.46 -4.46 -13.60
CA GLU A 102 11.72 -4.98 -13.10
C GLU A 102 11.59 -6.44 -12.64
N GLN A 103 10.51 -6.77 -11.93
CA GLN A 103 10.26 -8.13 -11.48
C GLN A 103 10.04 -9.13 -12.63
N ARG A 104 9.37 -8.70 -13.71
CA ARG A 104 9.18 -9.54 -14.91
C ARG A 104 10.51 -9.80 -15.63
N VAL A 105 11.37 -8.79 -15.75
CA VAL A 105 12.72 -8.95 -16.35
C VAL A 105 13.57 -9.95 -15.58
N ILE A 106 13.53 -9.92 -14.24
CA ILE A 106 14.26 -10.90 -13.40
C ILE A 106 13.71 -12.32 -13.60
N ALA A 107 12.40 -12.47 -13.79
CA ALA A 107 11.77 -13.77 -14.02
C ALA A 107 12.12 -14.37 -15.39
N ASP A 108 12.40 -13.52 -16.37
CA ASP A 108 12.73 -13.91 -17.75
C ASP A 108 14.25 -14.13 -17.97
N GLU A 109 15.10 -13.87 -16.97
CA GLU A 109 16.54 -14.20 -17.04
C GLU A 109 16.76 -15.73 -17.03
N PRO A 110 17.47 -16.30 -18.03
CA PRO A 110 17.73 -17.73 -18.05
C PRO A 110 18.65 -18.12 -16.90
N VAL A 111 18.13 -18.95 -15.99
CA VAL A 111 18.92 -19.59 -14.92
C VAL A 111 19.93 -20.53 -15.58
N GLU A 112 21.17 -20.05 -15.76
CA GLU A 112 22.33 -20.89 -16.08
C GLU A 112 22.42 -22.03 -15.05
N ALA A 113 22.42 -23.25 -15.56
CA ALA A 113 22.15 -24.47 -14.82
C ALA A 113 23.28 -24.83 -13.84
N ALA A 114 23.12 -24.46 -12.56
CA ALA A 114 23.81 -25.15 -11.47
C ALA A 114 22.98 -26.37 -11.05
N THR A 115 23.51 -27.54 -11.36
CA THR A 115 22.94 -28.86 -11.03
C THR A 115 22.75 -29.05 -9.53
N SER A 116 21.53 -28.86 -9.02
CA SER A 116 21.03 -29.60 -7.86
C SER A 116 19.50 -29.73 -7.91
N LYS A 117 19.01 -30.96 -7.73
CA LYS A 117 17.64 -31.42 -7.97
C LYS A 117 16.55 -30.49 -7.38
N PRO A 118 15.50 -30.14 -8.15
CA PRO A 118 14.36 -29.43 -7.58
C PRO A 118 13.45 -30.40 -6.80
N SER A 119 13.20 -30.06 -5.54
CA SER A 119 12.19 -30.66 -4.67
C SER A 119 10.81 -30.57 -5.32
N LYS A 120 10.16 -31.72 -5.50
CA LYS A 120 8.82 -31.84 -6.09
C LYS A 120 7.78 -31.21 -5.16
N ARG A 121 7.40 -29.95 -5.40
CA ARG A 121 6.07 -29.43 -5.02
C ARG A 121 5.35 -29.05 -6.31
N LYS A 122 4.34 -29.85 -6.62
CA LYS A 122 3.54 -29.74 -7.85
C LYS A 122 2.61 -28.55 -7.71
N PHE A 123 2.91 -27.43 -8.37
CA PHE A 123 1.87 -26.48 -8.75
C PHE A 123 1.04 -27.15 -9.84
N ALA A 124 -0.18 -27.56 -9.49
CA ALA A 124 -1.11 -28.16 -10.43
C ALA A 124 -1.55 -27.08 -11.42
N LEU A 125 -0.93 -27.15 -12.59
CA LEU A 125 -1.21 -26.36 -13.78
C LEU A 125 -2.54 -26.85 -14.36
N LEU A 126 -3.60 -26.04 -14.24
CA LEU A 126 -4.88 -26.29 -14.91
C LEU A 126 -4.75 -25.83 -16.37
N VAL A 127 -4.31 -26.75 -17.23
CA VAL A 127 -4.57 -26.70 -18.68
C VAL A 127 -5.56 -27.82 -18.97
N ALA A 128 -6.80 -27.44 -19.26
CA ALA A 128 -7.76 -28.26 -19.99
C ALA A 128 -8.86 -27.37 -20.60
N SER A 129 -8.67 -27.09 -21.89
CA SER A 129 -9.70 -26.97 -22.94
C SER A 129 -10.68 -25.78 -22.89
N SER A 130 -10.38 -24.75 -23.67
CA SER A 130 -11.35 -24.19 -24.61
C SER A 130 -10.60 -23.58 -25.79
N GLU A 131 -10.71 -24.20 -26.97
CA GLU A 131 -10.32 -23.57 -28.22
C GLU A 131 -11.28 -22.41 -28.48
N SER A 132 -10.83 -21.19 -28.21
CA SER A 132 -11.46 -19.98 -28.69
C SER A 132 -10.33 -19.07 -29.15
N ASP A 133 -10.20 -18.97 -30.46
CA ASP A 133 -9.33 -18.07 -31.18
C ASP A 133 -9.79 -16.63 -30.89
N SER A 134 -9.28 -16.07 -29.80
CA SER A 134 -9.41 -14.66 -29.48
C SER A 134 -8.00 -14.14 -29.26
N GLU A 135 -7.55 -13.29 -30.18
CA GLU A 135 -6.25 -12.64 -30.17
C GLU A 135 -5.87 -12.27 -28.74
N GLN A 136 -4.81 -12.92 -28.27
CA GLN A 136 -4.30 -12.82 -26.93
C GLN A 136 -3.71 -11.41 -26.78
N GLU A 137 -4.55 -10.45 -26.40
CA GLU A 137 -4.13 -9.15 -25.90
C GLU A 137 -3.20 -9.45 -24.73
N GLU A 138 -1.90 -9.45 -24.99
CA GLU A 138 -0.88 -9.75 -23.99
C GLU A 138 -1.16 -8.82 -22.81
N ASP A 139 -1.45 -9.41 -21.64
CA ASP A 139 -1.88 -8.70 -20.45
C ASP A 139 -0.70 -7.85 -19.92
N SER A 140 -0.49 -6.70 -20.56
CA SER A 140 0.59 -5.80 -20.26
C SER A 140 0.49 -5.38 -18.80
N ILE A 141 1.63 -5.27 -18.12
CA ILE A 141 1.71 -4.83 -16.71
C ILE A 141 0.90 -3.55 -16.50
N GLU A 142 0.93 -2.65 -17.47
CA GLU A 142 0.18 -1.39 -17.41
C GLU A 142 -1.34 -1.62 -17.45
N ASN A 143 -1.83 -2.57 -18.25
CA ASN A 143 -3.23 -2.95 -18.28
C ASN A 143 -3.67 -3.57 -16.95
N GLY A 144 -2.83 -4.41 -16.35
CA GLY A 144 -3.06 -4.98 -15.00
C GLY A 144 -3.17 -3.90 -13.93
N VAL A 145 -2.22 -2.96 -13.87
CA VAL A 145 -2.25 -1.82 -12.93
C VAL A 145 -3.49 -0.95 -13.17
N ARG A 146 -3.86 -0.70 -14.42
CA ARG A 146 -5.05 0.09 -14.77
C ARG A 146 -6.35 -0.59 -14.30
N ARG A 147 -6.48 -1.91 -14.50
CA ARG A 147 -7.63 -2.70 -14.02
C ARG A 147 -7.73 -2.65 -12.50
N TYR A 148 -6.64 -2.96 -11.79
CA TYR A 148 -6.61 -2.92 -10.32
C TYR A 148 -7.04 -1.55 -9.76
N LYS A 149 -6.54 -0.48 -10.37
CA LYS A 149 -6.88 0.89 -9.98
C LYS A 149 -8.35 1.24 -10.24
N ALA A 150 -8.95 0.68 -11.30
CA ALA A 150 -10.34 0.92 -11.68
C ALA A 150 -11.36 0.12 -10.87
N GLU A 151 -10.95 -1.01 -10.26
CA GLU A 151 -11.82 -1.79 -9.40
C GLU A 151 -12.36 -0.97 -8.21
N SER A 152 -13.46 -1.39 -7.61
CA SER A 152 -14.02 -0.73 -6.44
C SER A 152 -13.08 -0.85 -5.23
N THR A 153 -13.09 0.19 -4.38
CA THR A 153 -12.46 0.15 -3.05
C THR A 153 -13.36 -0.64 -2.10
N ILE A 154 -12.78 -1.52 -1.29
CA ILE A 154 -13.52 -2.27 -0.27
C ILE A 154 -13.62 -1.47 1.05
N SER A 155 -14.54 -1.86 1.95
CA SER A 155 -14.72 -1.18 3.24
C SER A 155 -13.45 -1.22 4.10
N THR A 156 -13.25 -0.21 4.94
CA THR A 156 -12.10 -0.10 5.84
C THR A 156 -12.00 -1.24 6.86
N GLU A 157 -13.13 -1.84 7.18
CA GLU A 157 -13.31 -2.95 8.13
C GLU A 157 -13.21 -4.32 7.45
N ALA A 158 -13.22 -4.37 6.11
CA ALA A 158 -13.07 -5.62 5.37
C ALA A 158 -11.63 -6.15 5.47
N CYS A 159 -11.46 -7.46 5.42
CA CYS A 159 -10.14 -8.09 5.41
C CYS A 159 -9.51 -7.97 4.01
N PRO A 160 -8.42 -7.20 3.82
CA PRO A 160 -7.79 -7.03 2.51
C PRO A 160 -7.20 -8.33 1.96
N LEU A 161 -6.84 -9.29 2.82
CA LEU A 161 -6.31 -10.58 2.38
C LEU A 161 -7.36 -11.49 1.74
N GLN A 162 -8.64 -11.33 2.10
CA GLN A 162 -9.73 -12.05 1.42
C GLN A 162 -9.99 -11.51 0.02
N TRP A 163 -9.53 -10.29 -0.26
CA TRP A 163 -9.62 -9.73 -1.61
C TRP A 163 -8.52 -10.32 -2.51
N TRP A 164 -7.35 -10.62 -1.96
CA TRP A 164 -6.21 -11.21 -2.66
C TRP A 164 -6.24 -12.75 -2.76
N SER A 165 -7.20 -13.41 -2.10
CA SER A 165 -7.32 -14.88 -2.08
C SER A 165 -7.95 -15.44 -3.36
#